data_AF-A0A813DLC6-F1
#
_entry.id   AF-A0A813DLC6-F1
#
_cell.length_a   1.000
_cell.length_b   1.000
_cell.length_c   1.000
_cell.angle_alpha   90.00
_cell.angle_beta   90.00
_cell.angle_gamma   90.00
#
_symmetry.space_group_name_H-M   'P 1'
#
loop_
_entity.id
_entity.type
_entity.pdbx_description
1 polymer ?
#
loop_
_entity_poly.entity_id
_entity_poly.type
_entity_poly.pdbx_seq_one_letter_code
_entity_poly.pdbx_strand_id
1 'polypeptide(L)'
;MELFVLESFGLPTDGVLSVRCGSSRRQSPLPCTVPFQLPKMPWPLRIEAMAWRGWSRPQVTLEAGSIGPDGLFKVPLESHDGHPMSVTFRLQVLGPPDGDSKVALETSVDNSGIDEALLSLDAGKTVKKKEKEIAIDAYLSIHDLNGFMRTLFAELISEQPEDPYAFIARRLHQASDDESRPLAAGDGSQLGRPPKVQVAQRRASGGGEGGFSVAAQKATAPGGGALPLKSALAAPKAPEALLQDAGRRRTDSKRVRLSTSLLRQRAQSTLARAHSDGRLSDAIEAVKVAGDRLSALRQQ
;
A
#
# COMPACT_ATOMS: atom_id res chain seq x y z
N MET A 1 12.64 -14.35 -2.11
CA MET A 1 12.85 -15.39 -1.09
C MET A 1 11.52 -16.08 -0.86
N GLU A 2 11.55 -17.37 -0.53
CA GLU A 2 10.35 -18.16 -0.27
C GLU A 2 10.32 -18.54 1.20
N LEU A 3 9.16 -18.41 1.84
CA LEU A 3 8.94 -18.78 3.23
C LEU A 3 7.88 -19.90 3.27
N PHE A 4 8.31 -21.08 3.72
CA PHE A 4 7.46 -22.25 3.90
C PHE A 4 6.93 -22.30 5.33
N VAL A 5 5.63 -22.57 5.49
CA VAL A 5 5.02 -22.85 6.80
C VAL A 5 5.03 -24.36 6.98
N LEU A 6 5.88 -24.85 7.87
CA LEU A 6 6.02 -26.30 8.10
C LEU A 6 4.92 -26.83 9.00
N GLU A 7 4.59 -26.08 10.06
CA GLU A 7 3.60 -26.48 11.05
C GLU A 7 2.92 -25.25 11.65
N SER A 8 1.66 -25.41 12.06
CA SER A 8 0.91 -24.42 12.82
C SER A 8 0.19 -25.10 13.97
N PHE A 9 0.51 -24.72 15.21
CA PHE A 9 -0.14 -25.22 16.42
C PHE A 9 -0.89 -24.10 17.15
N GLY A 10 -2.10 -24.39 17.64
CA GLY A 10 -2.93 -23.43 18.39
C GLY A 10 -3.54 -22.30 17.57
N LEU A 11 -3.38 -22.30 16.24
CA LEU A 11 -4.04 -21.35 15.35
C LEU A 11 -5.43 -21.85 14.96
N PRO A 12 -6.42 -20.95 14.79
CA PRO A 12 -7.74 -21.33 14.31
C PRO A 12 -7.65 -21.91 12.89
N THR A 13 -8.42 -22.98 12.64
CA THR A 13 -8.39 -23.74 11.37
C THR A 13 -8.79 -22.89 10.17
N ASP A 14 -9.63 -21.88 10.39
CA ASP A 14 -10.11 -20.90 9.40
C ASP A 14 -9.32 -19.57 9.43
N GLY A 15 -8.16 -19.56 10.09
CA GLY A 15 -7.31 -18.38 10.17
C GLY A 15 -6.63 -18.00 8.85
N VAL A 16 -6.14 -16.76 8.79
CA VAL A 16 -5.25 -16.25 7.74
C VAL A 16 -3.92 -15.88 8.35
N LEU A 17 -2.85 -16.44 7.81
CA LEU A 17 -1.49 -16.05 8.15
C LEU A 17 -1.05 -14.91 7.24
N SER A 18 -0.64 -13.79 7.83
CA SER A 18 -0.16 -12.60 7.14
C SER A 18 1.31 -12.37 7.44
N VAL A 19 2.14 -12.35 6.40
CA VAL A 19 3.58 -12.07 6.50
C VAL A 19 3.90 -10.73 5.87
N ARG A 20 4.58 -9.85 6.61
CA ARG A 20 5.06 -8.54 6.15
C ARG A 20 6.58 -8.52 6.08
N CYS A 21 7.10 -7.97 4.99
CA CYS A 21 8.52 -7.69 4.75
C CYS A 21 8.63 -6.24 4.24
N GLY A 22 9.03 -5.31 5.11
CA GLY A 22 8.97 -3.86 4.82
C GLY A 22 7.55 -3.40 4.46
N SER A 23 7.38 -2.86 3.25
CA SER A 23 6.08 -2.42 2.71
C SER A 23 5.25 -3.55 2.06
N SER A 24 5.85 -4.71 1.79
CA SER A 24 5.15 -5.83 1.17
C SER A 24 4.41 -6.68 2.20
N ARG A 25 3.10 -6.91 1.97
CA ARG A 25 2.27 -7.86 2.73
C ARG A 25 1.86 -9.02 1.83
N ARG A 26 1.90 -10.24 2.37
CA ARG A 26 1.37 -11.46 1.76
C ARG A 26 0.47 -12.17 2.76
N GLN A 27 -0.61 -12.76 2.29
CA GLN A 27 -1.60 -13.43 3.13
C GLN A 27 -1.94 -14.79 2.52
N SER A 28 -2.12 -15.80 3.37
CA SER A 28 -2.53 -17.13 2.96
C SER A 28 -3.48 -17.71 4.01
N PRO A 29 -4.59 -18.35 3.61
CA PRO A 29 -5.44 -19.09 4.54
C PRO A 29 -4.69 -20.27 5.16
N LEU A 30 -5.12 -20.70 6.34
CA LEU A 30 -4.66 -21.93 6.97
C LEU A 30 -5.49 -23.14 6.48
N PRO A 31 -4.88 -24.33 6.30
CA PRO A 31 -3.43 -24.55 6.29
C PRO A 31 -2.78 -23.91 5.06
N CYS A 32 -1.58 -23.33 5.24
CA CYS A 32 -0.87 -22.68 4.14
C CYS A 32 -0.29 -23.73 3.18
N THR A 33 -0.92 -23.89 2.01
CA THR A 33 -0.50 -24.89 1.01
C THR A 33 0.58 -24.39 0.05
N VAL A 34 0.84 -23.08 0.01
CA VAL A 34 1.76 -22.44 -0.93
C VAL A 34 2.77 -21.59 -0.14
N PRO A 35 4.07 -21.62 -0.49
CA PRO A 35 5.05 -20.75 0.16
C PRO A 35 4.79 -19.27 -0.10
N PHE A 36 5.15 -18.45 0.88
CA PHE A 36 5.08 -17.00 0.74
C PHE A 36 6.26 -16.51 -0.09
N GLN A 37 5.97 -15.89 -1.24
CA GLN A 37 6.97 -15.20 -2.05
C GLN A 37 7.18 -13.77 -1.54
N LEU A 38 8.34 -13.52 -0.97
CA LEU A 38 8.73 -12.26 -0.34
C LEU A 38 9.94 -11.64 -1.06
N PRO A 39 10.09 -10.30 -1.06
CA PRO A 39 11.31 -9.65 -1.53
C PRO A 39 12.51 -10.08 -0.68
N LYS A 40 13.70 -10.14 -1.30
CA LYS A 40 14.95 -10.32 -0.55
C LYS A 40 15.21 -9.00 0.18
N MET A 41 15.02 -8.95 1.51
CA MET A 41 15.19 -7.76 2.38
C MET A 41 14.06 -6.72 2.29
N PRO A 42 13.79 -5.94 3.38
CA PRO A 42 14.50 -5.89 4.67
C PRO A 42 13.85 -6.73 5.78
N TRP A 43 14.71 -7.39 6.57
CA TRP A 43 14.36 -7.95 7.88
C TRP A 43 14.15 -6.82 8.92
N PRO A 44 13.37 -7.04 10.00
CA PRO A 44 12.67 -8.27 10.40
C PRO A 44 11.35 -8.51 9.66
N LEU A 45 10.95 -9.79 9.54
CA LEU A 45 9.62 -10.16 9.07
C LEU A 45 8.60 -9.99 10.21
N ARG A 46 7.45 -9.38 9.91
CA ARG A 46 6.32 -9.30 10.85
C ARG A 46 5.26 -10.32 10.44
N ILE A 47 5.03 -11.30 11.30
CA ILE A 47 4.06 -12.38 11.08
C ILE A 47 2.86 -12.14 11.99
N GLU A 48 1.68 -12.10 11.39
CA GLU A 48 0.40 -11.89 12.08
C GLU A 48 -0.52 -13.07 11.76
N ALA A 49 -1.05 -13.73 12.79
CA ALA A 49 -2.13 -14.70 12.63
C ALA A 49 -3.46 -13.99 12.89
N MET A 50 -4.38 -14.07 11.94
CA MET A 50 -5.70 -13.46 12.03
C MET A 50 -6.75 -14.58 12.01
N ALA A 51 -7.77 -14.47 12.86
CA ALA A 51 -8.93 -15.36 12.82
C ALA A 51 -10.02 -14.75 11.93
N TRP A 52 -10.73 -15.57 11.18
CA TRP A 52 -11.94 -15.12 10.51
C TRP A 52 -13.00 -14.86 11.57
N ARG A 53 -13.48 -13.61 11.64
CA ARG A 53 -14.54 -13.22 12.57
C ARG A 53 -15.91 -13.21 11.93
N GLY A 54 -15.98 -13.03 10.62
CA GLY A 54 -17.23 -13.13 9.88
C GLY A 54 -17.04 -12.95 8.37
N TRP A 55 -18.10 -13.22 7.62
CA TRP A 55 -18.14 -13.10 6.16
C TRP A 55 -19.30 -12.22 5.70
N SER A 56 -19.13 -11.54 4.57
CA SER A 56 -20.25 -10.90 3.87
C SER A 56 -21.07 -11.97 3.13
N ARG A 57 -22.39 -11.81 3.09
CA ARG A 57 -23.23 -12.72 2.28
C ARG A 57 -22.92 -12.54 0.79
N PRO A 58 -23.02 -13.59 -0.04
CA PRO A 58 -22.71 -13.53 -1.47
C PRO A 58 -23.50 -12.47 -2.25
N GLN A 59 -24.67 -12.06 -1.74
CA GLN A 59 -25.53 -11.06 -2.36
C GLN A 59 -25.17 -9.62 -1.98
N VAL A 60 -24.20 -9.41 -1.08
CA VAL A 60 -23.81 -8.07 -0.63
C VAL A 60 -22.80 -7.50 -1.61
N THR A 61 -23.31 -6.84 -2.65
CA THR A 61 -22.49 -6.06 -3.60
C THR A 61 -22.51 -4.60 -3.16
N LEU A 62 -21.36 -3.91 -3.28
CA LEU A 62 -21.29 -2.46 -3.12
C LEU A 62 -21.88 -1.80 -4.37
N GLU A 63 -23.19 -1.64 -4.42
CA GLU A 63 -23.85 -0.92 -5.51
C GLU A 63 -23.88 0.58 -5.24
N ALA A 64 -23.62 1.40 -6.26
CA ALA A 64 -23.59 2.86 -6.12
C ALA A 64 -24.91 3.43 -5.54
N GLY A 65 -26.04 2.77 -5.78
CA GLY A 65 -27.36 3.16 -5.27
C GLY A 65 -27.59 2.85 -3.78
N SER A 66 -26.70 2.09 -3.14
CA SER A 66 -26.80 1.71 -1.73
C SER A 66 -25.92 2.55 -0.79
N ILE A 67 -25.32 3.61 -1.33
CA ILE A 67 -24.53 4.60 -0.57
C ILE A 67 -25.49 5.63 0.03
N GLY A 68 -25.43 5.80 1.35
CA GLY A 68 -26.20 6.83 2.04
C GLY A 68 -25.82 8.25 1.60
N PRO A 69 -26.67 9.26 1.87
CA PRO A 69 -26.41 10.66 1.49
C PRO A 69 -25.12 11.25 2.08
N ASP A 70 -24.62 10.64 3.16
CA ASP A 70 -23.37 10.97 3.86
C ASP A 70 -22.13 10.22 3.32
N GLY A 71 -22.32 9.39 2.29
CA GLY A 71 -21.29 8.50 1.78
C GLY A 71 -21.05 7.28 2.67
N LEU A 72 -21.91 7.02 3.67
CA LEU A 72 -21.80 5.84 4.52
C LEU A 72 -22.42 4.62 3.85
N PHE A 73 -21.72 3.49 3.96
CA PHE A 73 -22.14 2.20 3.46
C PHE A 73 -21.99 1.14 4.55
N LYS A 74 -23.08 0.49 4.95
CA LYS A 74 -23.07 -0.55 5.99
C LYS A 74 -23.13 -1.93 5.36
N VAL A 75 -22.04 -2.69 5.46
CA VAL A 75 -21.96 -4.09 5.01
C VAL A 75 -22.47 -5.01 6.11
N PRO A 76 -23.57 -5.76 5.91
CA PRO A 76 -23.93 -6.83 6.83
C PRO A 76 -22.95 -7.99 6.68
N LEU A 77 -22.46 -8.46 7.82
CA LEU A 77 -21.59 -9.61 7.97
C LEU A 77 -22.27 -10.64 8.85
N GLU A 78 -21.84 -11.89 8.74
CA GLU A 78 -22.28 -12.98 9.62
C GLU A 78 -21.04 -13.51 10.34
N SER A 79 -21.09 -13.55 11.67
CA SER A 79 -20.06 -14.18 12.49
C SER A 79 -20.00 -15.68 12.23
N HIS A 80 -18.87 -16.30 12.55
CA HIS A 80 -18.76 -17.76 12.59
C HIS A 80 -19.85 -18.41 13.47
N ASP A 81 -20.24 -17.73 14.55
CA ASP A 81 -21.29 -18.20 15.47
C ASP A 81 -22.72 -17.86 14.99
N GLY A 82 -22.89 -17.47 13.73
CA GLY A 82 -24.17 -17.05 13.14
C GLY A 82 -24.69 -15.69 13.65
N HIS A 83 -23.95 -15.00 14.52
CA HIS A 83 -24.34 -13.69 15.03
C HIS A 83 -24.24 -12.63 13.91
N PRO A 84 -25.29 -11.82 13.68
CA PRO A 84 -25.24 -10.76 12.70
C PRO A 84 -24.24 -9.70 13.15
N MET A 85 -23.33 -9.33 12.26
CA MET A 85 -22.35 -8.27 12.43
C MET A 85 -22.49 -7.25 11.31
N SER A 86 -21.84 -6.10 11.42
CA SER A 86 -21.78 -5.16 10.31
C SER A 86 -20.54 -4.28 10.37
N VAL A 87 -20.02 -3.89 9.21
CA VAL A 87 -18.97 -2.89 9.10
C VAL A 87 -19.49 -1.72 8.28
N THR A 88 -19.34 -0.50 8.80
CA THR A 88 -19.72 0.72 8.08
C THR A 88 -18.48 1.38 7.50
N PHE A 89 -18.45 1.58 6.19
CA PHE A 89 -17.42 2.32 5.47
C PHE A 89 -17.91 3.71 5.11
N ARG A 90 -17.02 4.68 5.03
CA ARG A 90 -17.29 5.97 4.37
C ARG A 90 -16.56 5.98 3.05
N LEU A 91 -17.29 5.98 1.95
CA LEU A 91 -16.70 6.09 0.62
C LEU A 91 -16.56 7.56 0.26
N GLN A 92 -15.33 8.04 0.20
CA GLN A 92 -15.01 9.35 -0.37
C GLN A 92 -14.46 9.12 -1.77
N VAL A 93 -15.27 9.45 -2.79
CA VAL A 93 -14.79 9.46 -4.17
C VAL A 93 -13.95 10.73 -4.34
N LEU A 94 -12.63 10.60 -4.22
CA LEU A 94 -11.70 11.65 -4.63
C LEU A 94 -11.62 11.68 -6.17
N GLY A 95 -12.67 12.22 -6.78
CA GLY A 95 -12.73 12.56 -8.20
C GLY A 95 -13.33 13.94 -8.37
N PRO A 96 -12.95 14.70 -9.42
CA PRO A 96 -13.60 15.96 -9.70
C PRO A 96 -15.08 15.68 -9.99
N PRO A 97 -16.01 16.44 -9.40
CA PRO A 97 -17.40 16.39 -9.81
C PRO A 97 -17.48 16.88 -11.25
N ASP A 98 -17.62 15.97 -12.21
CA ASP A 98 -17.94 16.35 -13.58
C ASP A 98 -19.32 17.01 -13.59
N GLY A 99 -19.34 18.31 -13.91
CA GLY A 99 -20.41 18.94 -14.68
C GLY A 99 -21.70 19.35 -13.97
N ASP A 100 -21.85 20.66 -13.78
CA ASP A 100 -23.07 21.43 -14.04
C ASP A 100 -24.28 21.33 -13.09
N SER A 101 -24.07 21.14 -11.79
CA SER A 101 -25.12 21.52 -10.81
C SER A 101 -24.89 22.93 -10.29
N LYS A 102 -25.37 23.90 -11.08
CA LYS A 102 -25.48 25.32 -10.74
C LYS A 102 -26.59 25.52 -9.69
N VAL A 103 -26.32 25.19 -8.43
CA VAL A 103 -27.17 25.62 -7.31
C VAL A 103 -26.55 26.89 -6.75
N ALA A 104 -27.14 28.02 -7.15
CA ALA A 104 -26.83 29.33 -6.63
C ALA A 104 -27.26 29.39 -5.16
N LEU A 105 -26.29 29.51 -4.25
CA LEU A 105 -26.52 30.08 -2.93
C LEU A 105 -25.53 31.23 -2.77
N GLU A 106 -26.05 32.42 -3.05
CA GLU A 106 -25.36 33.68 -2.81
C GLU A 106 -25.14 33.85 -1.31
N THR A 107 -23.90 34.04 -0.89
CA THR A 107 -23.62 34.74 0.36
C THR A 107 -22.39 35.59 0.14
N SER A 108 -22.65 36.88 -0.12
CA SER A 108 -21.64 37.93 -0.18
C SER A 108 -21.09 38.18 1.23
N VAL A 109 -19.79 37.96 1.42
CA VAL A 109 -19.02 38.72 2.40
C VAL A 109 -17.65 38.97 1.80
N ASP A 110 -17.43 40.21 1.38
CA ASP A 110 -16.12 40.76 1.09
C ASP A 110 -15.26 40.69 2.35
N ASN A 111 -14.08 40.07 2.24
CA ASN A 111 -12.91 40.57 2.95
C ASN A 111 -11.61 40.12 2.30
N SER A 112 -10.81 41.13 2.01
CA SER A 112 -9.46 41.16 1.49
C SER A 112 -8.43 40.33 2.27
N GLY A 113 -7.44 39.75 1.57
CA GLY A 113 -6.09 39.67 2.13
C GLY A 113 -5.27 38.39 1.92
N ILE A 114 -4.83 38.15 0.67
CA ILE A 114 -3.50 37.66 0.25
C ILE A 114 -2.96 36.32 0.85
N ASP A 115 -2.67 35.39 -0.07
CA ASP A 115 -1.84 34.17 0.02
C ASP A 115 -2.44 32.87 0.58
N GLU A 116 -3.44 32.33 -0.11
CA GLU A 116 -3.72 30.89 -0.13
C GLU A 116 -4.32 30.40 -1.47
N ALA A 117 -3.75 30.88 -2.60
CA ALA A 117 -4.26 30.61 -3.95
C ALA A 117 -3.42 29.56 -4.71
N LEU A 118 -3.39 28.31 -4.26
CA LEU A 118 -2.68 27.25 -5.01
C LEU A 118 -3.28 25.85 -4.99
N LEU A 119 -4.58 25.67 -4.72
CA LEU A 119 -5.22 24.36 -4.87
C LEU A 119 -6.64 24.45 -5.45
N SER A 120 -6.78 24.89 -6.71
CA SER A 120 -7.93 24.46 -7.51
C SER A 120 -7.70 24.56 -9.02
N LEU A 121 -8.32 23.63 -9.73
CA LEU A 121 -8.44 23.46 -11.20
C LEU A 121 -7.27 22.77 -11.91
N ASP A 122 -7.36 21.44 -12.06
CA ASP A 122 -6.98 20.74 -13.30
C ASP A 122 -7.19 19.22 -13.27
N ALA A 123 -8.17 18.73 -14.03
CA ALA A 123 -8.26 17.32 -14.41
C ALA A 123 -7.23 16.93 -15.50
N GLY A 124 -6.65 17.91 -16.21
CA GLY A 124 -5.56 17.72 -17.18
C GLY A 124 -4.15 17.74 -16.59
N LYS A 125 -3.95 18.19 -15.34
CA LYS A 125 -2.64 18.19 -14.64
C LYS A 125 -2.32 16.88 -13.94
N THR A 126 -3.22 15.90 -13.86
CA THR A 126 -2.96 14.65 -13.12
C THR A 126 -1.83 13.83 -13.73
N VAL A 127 -1.67 13.85 -15.06
CA VAL A 127 -0.53 13.24 -15.75
C VAL A 127 0.77 14.00 -15.43
N LYS A 128 0.74 15.34 -15.55
CA LYS A 128 1.89 16.20 -15.20
C LYS A 128 2.28 16.10 -13.72
N LYS A 129 1.33 15.82 -12.82
CA LYS A 129 1.59 15.60 -11.40
C LYS A 129 2.37 14.31 -11.18
N LYS A 130 1.95 13.21 -11.81
CA LYS A 130 2.66 11.92 -11.73
C LYS A 130 4.05 12.00 -12.35
N GLU A 131 4.21 12.71 -13.47
CA GLU A 131 5.53 12.92 -14.08
C GLU A 131 6.46 13.72 -13.15
N LYS A 132 5.94 14.77 -12.49
CA LYS A 132 6.70 15.52 -11.48
C LYS A 132 7.08 14.66 -10.28
N GLU A 133 6.17 13.83 -9.78
CA GLU A 133 6.43 12.90 -8.68
C GLU A 133 7.53 11.90 -9.03
N ILE A 134 7.47 11.31 -10.23
CA ILE A 134 8.52 10.41 -10.74
C ILE A 134 9.86 11.15 -10.89
N ALA A 135 9.85 12.40 -11.37
CA ALA A 135 11.07 13.20 -11.52
C ALA A 135 11.68 13.58 -10.16
N ILE A 136 10.85 13.89 -9.16
CA ILE A 136 11.29 14.15 -7.78
C ILE A 136 11.92 12.88 -7.20
N ASP A 137 11.26 11.73 -7.31
CA ASP A 137 11.80 10.45 -6.83
C ASP A 137 13.10 10.06 -7.52
N ALA A 138 13.21 10.30 -8.84
CA ALA A 138 14.43 10.08 -9.59
C ALA A 138 15.57 11.00 -9.10
N TYR A 139 15.28 12.28 -8.82
CA TYR A 139 16.27 13.20 -8.29
C TYR A 139 16.73 12.80 -6.88
N LEU A 140 15.78 12.49 -5.98
CA LEU A 140 16.08 12.05 -4.62
C LEU A 140 16.90 10.76 -4.58
N SER A 141 16.68 9.85 -5.53
CA SER A 141 17.43 8.59 -5.63
C SER A 141 18.82 8.75 -6.25
N ILE A 142 18.99 9.60 -7.27
CA ILE A 142 20.31 9.88 -7.89
C ILE A 142 21.29 10.46 -6.87
N HIS A 143 20.81 11.34 -5.98
CA HIS A 143 21.63 11.98 -4.96
C HIS A 143 21.62 11.23 -3.60
N ASP A 144 20.98 10.06 -3.52
CA ASP A 144 20.76 9.29 -2.29
C ASP A 144 20.30 10.14 -1.09
N LEU A 145 19.47 11.16 -1.34
CA LEU A 145 19.08 12.12 -0.31
C LEU A 145 18.22 11.45 0.78
N ASN A 146 17.41 10.46 0.39
CA ASN A 146 16.62 9.68 1.33
C ASN A 146 17.48 8.82 2.27
N GLY A 147 18.58 8.24 1.78
CA GLY A 147 19.52 7.48 2.59
C GLY A 147 20.28 8.38 3.56
N PHE A 148 20.77 9.51 3.05
CA PHE A 148 21.43 10.54 3.86
C PHE A 148 20.53 11.06 4.99
N MET A 149 19.30 11.49 4.69
CA MET A 149 18.39 12.05 5.70
C MET A 149 18.02 11.02 6.79
N ARG A 150 17.85 9.73 6.43
CA ARG A 150 17.59 8.66 7.42
C ARG A 150 18.77 8.48 8.37
N THR A 151 19.99 8.49 7.84
CA THR A 151 21.22 8.36 8.63
C THR A 151 21.41 9.57 9.55
N LEU A 152 21.22 10.78 9.01
CA LEU A 152 21.28 12.03 9.77
C LEU A 152 20.32 12.02 10.97
N PHE A 153 19.07 11.63 10.78
CA PHE A 153 18.09 11.57 11.87
C PHE A 153 18.39 10.45 12.87
N ALA A 154 18.92 9.30 12.42
CA ALA A 154 19.35 8.24 13.32
C ALA A 154 20.50 8.69 14.23
N GLU A 155 21.51 9.37 13.66
CA GLU A 155 22.62 9.98 14.39
C GLU A 155 22.09 11.02 15.40
N LEU A 156 21.22 11.93 14.95
CA LEU A 156 20.62 12.97 15.80
C LEU A 156 19.86 12.39 17.01
N ILE A 157 19.06 11.34 16.81
CA ILE A 157 18.30 10.69 17.88
C ILE A 157 19.21 9.94 18.85
N SER A 158 20.32 9.37 18.36
CA SER A 158 21.29 8.62 19.18
C SER A 158 22.21 9.52 20.00
N GLU A 159 22.69 10.62 19.43
CA GLU A 159 23.64 11.53 20.09
C GLU A 159 22.94 12.56 20.97
N GLN A 160 21.69 12.93 20.64
CA GLN A 160 20.90 13.96 21.33
C GLN A 160 21.72 15.21 21.67
N PRO A 161 22.30 15.89 20.66
CA PRO A 161 23.13 17.07 20.88
C PRO A 161 22.30 18.21 21.50
N GLU A 162 22.96 19.05 22.29
CA GLU A 162 22.34 20.21 22.95
C GLU A 162 21.76 21.22 21.94
N ASP A 163 22.41 21.36 20.78
CA ASP A 163 21.90 22.13 19.64
C ASP A 163 21.70 21.23 18.39
N PRO A 164 20.46 20.77 18.12
CA PRO A 164 20.17 19.88 16.99
C PRO A 164 20.32 20.57 15.64
N TYR A 165 20.12 21.90 15.55
CA TYR A 165 20.20 22.62 14.28
C TYR A 165 21.64 22.86 13.87
N ALA A 166 22.51 23.24 14.82
CA ALA A 166 23.94 23.34 14.57
C ALA A 166 24.54 21.98 14.15
N PHE A 167 24.09 20.88 14.78
CA PHE A 167 24.49 19.53 14.41
C PHE A 167 24.14 19.20 12.95
N ILE A 168 22.88 19.45 12.56
CA ILE A 168 22.39 19.21 11.18
C ILE A 168 23.18 20.04 10.17
N ALA A 169 23.37 21.34 10.43
CA ALA A 169 24.11 22.23 9.53
C ALA A 169 25.54 21.76 9.31
N ARG A 170 26.24 21.36 10.39
CA ARG A 170 27.59 20.79 10.31
C ARG A 170 27.63 19.52 9.47
N ARG A 171 26.66 18.61 9.65
CA ARG A 171 26.61 17.34 8.91
C ARG A 171 26.32 17.55 7.43
N LEU A 172 25.48 18.53 7.09
CA LEU A 172 25.22 18.95 5.70
C LEU A 172 26.47 19.54 5.04
N HIS A 173 27.23 20.39 5.74
CA HIS A 173 28.50 20.92 5.20
C HIS A 173 29.52 19.81 4.93
N GLN A 174 29.69 18.87 5.86
CA GLN A 174 30.56 17.70 5.66
C GLN A 174 30.18 16.91 4.41
N ALA A 175 28.88 16.62 4.24
CA ALA A 175 28.40 15.90 3.05
C ALA A 175 28.67 16.68 1.74
N SER A 176 28.57 18.01 1.77
CA SER A 176 28.88 18.87 0.62
C SER A 176 30.38 18.88 0.25
N ASP A 177 31.26 18.82 1.26
CA ASP A 177 32.70 18.72 1.06
C ASP A 177 33.09 17.35 0.48
N ASP A 178 32.45 16.28 0.96
CA ASP A 178 32.65 14.92 0.46
C ASP A 178 32.18 14.76 -1.00
N GLU A 179 31.05 15.38 -1.39
CA GLU A 179 30.57 15.36 -2.78
C GLU A 179 31.48 16.17 -3.72
N SER A 180 32.03 17.27 -3.20
CA SER A 180 32.94 18.16 -3.96
C SER A 180 34.32 17.56 -4.16
N ARG A 181 34.70 16.56 -3.36
CA ARG A 181 36.00 15.89 -3.49
C ARG A 181 36.05 15.19 -4.85
N PRO A 182 36.87 15.68 -5.80
CA PRO A 182 37.00 15.04 -7.10
C PRO A 182 37.49 13.63 -6.85
N LEU A 183 36.75 12.63 -7.37
CA LEU A 183 37.15 11.22 -7.38
C LEU A 183 38.53 11.16 -8.03
N ALA A 184 39.56 11.21 -7.20
CA ALA A 184 40.94 11.33 -7.63
C ALA A 184 41.34 9.99 -8.24
N ALA A 185 41.05 9.81 -9.53
CA ALA A 185 41.62 8.84 -10.48
C ALA A 185 42.01 7.48 -9.88
N GLY A 186 41.18 6.95 -8.97
CA GLY A 186 41.48 5.79 -8.15
C GLY A 186 40.58 4.64 -8.56
N ASP A 187 41.13 3.81 -9.43
CA ASP A 187 40.75 2.44 -9.78
C ASP A 187 39.30 2.19 -10.20
N GLY A 188 39.15 1.84 -11.49
CA GLY A 188 37.89 1.55 -12.12
C GLY A 188 37.28 0.26 -11.60
N SER A 189 36.30 0.37 -10.72
CA SER A 189 35.24 -0.64 -10.58
C SER A 189 33.90 0.05 -10.42
N GLN A 190 33.21 0.09 -11.55
CA GLN A 190 31.96 0.76 -11.84
C GLN A 190 30.78 0.19 -11.04
N LEU A 191 29.98 1.06 -10.44
CA LEU A 191 28.52 0.96 -10.51
C LEU A 191 27.92 2.37 -10.64
N GLY A 192 27.51 2.70 -11.87
CA GLY A 192 26.43 3.62 -12.23
C GLY A 192 26.51 5.07 -11.76
N ARG A 193 27.14 5.96 -12.55
CA ARG A 193 26.94 7.41 -12.44
C ARG A 193 26.31 7.96 -13.74
N PRO A 194 25.11 8.60 -13.70
CA PRO A 194 24.54 9.30 -14.85
C PRO A 194 25.24 10.66 -15.11
N PRO A 195 25.09 11.24 -16.31
CA PRO A 195 25.82 12.44 -16.75
C PRO A 195 25.39 13.70 -15.96
N LYS A 196 26.38 14.48 -15.49
CA LYS A 196 26.17 15.74 -14.76
C LYS A 196 25.79 16.88 -15.71
N VAL A 197 24.66 17.53 -15.44
CA VAL A 197 24.34 18.88 -15.92
C VAL A 197 25.10 19.89 -15.04
N GLN A 198 25.94 20.72 -15.65
CA GLN A 198 26.72 21.74 -14.94
C GLN A 198 25.85 22.98 -14.68
N VAL A 199 25.67 23.34 -13.41
CA VAL A 199 25.27 24.70 -12.99
C VAL A 199 26.39 25.22 -12.09
N ALA A 200 26.98 26.33 -12.53
CA ALA A 200 28.07 26.99 -11.84
C ALA A 200 27.55 27.82 -10.67
N GLN A 201 28.16 27.70 -9.48
CA GLN A 201 28.09 28.78 -8.49
C GLN A 201 29.34 28.87 -7.61
N ARG A 202 29.76 30.13 -7.42
CA ARG A 202 31.00 30.58 -6.80
C ARG A 202 30.89 30.65 -5.27
N ARG A 203 32.01 30.28 -4.64
CA ARG A 203 32.59 30.66 -3.33
C ARG A 203 31.94 31.81 -2.54
N ALA A 204 31.80 31.61 -1.22
CA ALA A 204 32.41 32.45 -0.19
C ALA A 204 32.43 31.73 1.18
N SER A 205 33.39 32.14 2.01
CA SER A 205 34.02 31.48 3.15
C SER A 205 33.72 32.13 4.51
N GLY A 206 33.94 31.39 5.60
CA GLY A 206 34.11 31.88 6.99
C GLY A 206 33.16 31.16 7.95
N GLY A 207 33.56 30.52 9.05
CA GLY A 207 34.73 30.66 9.92
C GLY A 207 34.22 30.95 11.34
N GLY A 208 34.44 30.04 12.31
CA GLY A 208 34.08 30.30 13.71
C GLY A 208 34.06 29.06 14.61
N GLU A 209 35.14 28.87 15.35
CA GLU A 209 35.37 27.88 16.41
C GLU A 209 34.63 28.25 17.71
N GLY A 210 34.32 27.26 18.57
CA GLY A 210 33.93 27.54 19.95
C GLY A 210 33.43 26.34 20.79
N GLY A 211 34.33 25.78 21.59
CA GLY A 211 34.11 25.46 23.02
C GLY A 211 33.15 24.34 23.44
N PHE A 212 33.68 23.13 23.62
CA PHE A 212 33.08 22.05 24.44
C PHE A 212 33.36 22.28 25.94
N SER A 213 32.34 22.11 26.80
CA SER A 213 32.51 21.84 28.24
C SER A 213 31.52 20.77 28.69
N VAL A 214 32.05 19.76 29.37
CA VAL A 214 31.37 18.54 29.82
C VAL A 214 30.98 18.69 31.29
N ALA A 215 29.72 18.42 31.63
CA ALA A 215 29.30 18.20 33.01
C ALA A 215 28.42 16.95 33.11
N ALA A 216 28.95 15.94 33.80
CA ALA A 216 28.30 14.68 34.12
C ALA A 216 27.18 14.86 35.15
N GLN A 217 26.07 14.14 34.99
CA GLN A 217 25.20 13.76 36.11
C GLN A 217 24.67 12.33 35.96
N LYS A 218 24.40 11.77 37.14
CA LYS A 218 24.42 10.37 37.57
C LYS A 218 23.06 10.05 38.20
N ALA A 219 22.74 8.75 38.24
CA ALA A 219 21.69 8.11 39.07
C ALA A 219 20.25 8.21 38.49
N THR A 220 19.28 7.33 38.72
CA THR A 220 19.10 6.20 39.65
C THR A 220 17.89 5.38 39.17
N ALA A 221 17.93 4.05 39.23
CA ALA A 221 16.73 3.19 39.22
C ALA A 221 16.15 3.10 40.65
N PRO A 222 14.84 2.82 40.85
CA PRO A 222 14.48 1.44 41.25
C PRO A 222 13.03 0.96 40.98
N GLY A 223 12.84 -0.36 41.07
CA GLY A 223 11.64 -1.05 41.60
C GLY A 223 10.42 -1.12 40.67
N GLY A 224 9.71 -2.22 40.47
CA GLY A 224 9.42 -3.35 41.35
C GLY A 224 7.89 -3.56 41.31
N GLY A 225 7.40 -4.79 41.07
CA GLY A 225 5.95 -5.04 41.12
C GLY A 225 5.49 -6.29 40.39
N ALA A 226 5.66 -7.45 41.03
CA ALA A 226 5.01 -8.70 40.67
C ALA A 226 3.65 -8.80 41.36
N LEU A 227 2.60 -9.28 40.67
CA LEU A 227 1.46 -9.98 41.29
C LEU A 227 0.80 -10.97 40.30
N PRO A 228 0.39 -12.18 40.76
CA PRO A 228 -0.30 -13.21 39.97
C PRO A 228 -1.75 -13.46 40.42
N LEU A 229 -2.69 -13.72 39.50
CA LEU A 229 -4.03 -14.30 39.75
C LEU A 229 -4.49 -15.04 38.47
N LYS A 230 -4.52 -16.38 38.38
CA LYS A 230 -5.50 -17.40 38.87
C LYS A 230 -6.91 -17.37 38.23
N SER A 231 -7.32 -18.57 37.80
CA SER A 231 -8.69 -19.13 37.63
C SER A 231 -9.38 -18.87 36.27
N ALA A 232 -9.59 -19.84 35.38
CA ALA A 232 -10.44 -21.05 35.43
C ALA A 232 -11.96 -20.75 35.31
N LEU A 233 -12.57 -21.05 34.15
CA LEU A 233 -13.97 -21.49 34.07
C LEU A 233 -14.27 -22.24 32.76
N ALA A 234 -15.19 -23.20 32.87
CA ALA A 234 -15.44 -24.31 31.98
C ALA A 234 -16.54 -24.08 30.93
N ALA A 235 -16.63 -25.07 30.04
CA ALA A 235 -17.48 -25.33 28.87
C ALA A 235 -18.97 -24.93 28.90
N PRO A 236 -19.65 -24.97 27.74
CA PRO A 236 -20.46 -26.17 27.46
C PRO A 236 -20.41 -26.70 26.01
N LYS A 237 -20.67 -28.02 25.91
CA LYS A 237 -20.89 -28.80 24.68
C LYS A 237 -22.23 -28.44 24.03
N ALA A 238 -22.26 -28.42 22.69
CA ALA A 238 -23.49 -28.35 21.90
C ALA A 238 -23.45 -29.38 20.73
N PRO A 239 -24.62 -29.79 20.20
CA PRO A 239 -24.83 -31.12 19.63
C PRO A 239 -24.57 -31.24 18.13
N GLU A 240 -24.12 -32.43 17.76
CA GLU A 240 -23.77 -32.90 16.43
C GLU A 240 -24.99 -33.54 15.74
N ALA A 241 -25.66 -32.81 14.85
CA ALA A 241 -26.61 -33.37 13.89
C ALA A 241 -26.81 -32.43 12.69
N LEU A 242 -26.95 -33.03 11.49
CA LEU A 242 -27.22 -32.44 10.16
C LEU A 242 -26.03 -31.92 9.35
N LEU A 243 -25.39 -32.83 8.60
CA LEU A 243 -24.66 -32.48 7.37
C LEU A 243 -24.64 -33.65 6.37
N GLN A 244 -25.78 -33.88 5.71
CA GLN A 244 -25.88 -34.72 4.52
C GLN A 244 -26.79 -34.05 3.46
N ASP A 245 -26.34 -32.95 2.85
CA ASP A 245 -26.96 -32.51 1.57
C ASP A 245 -26.10 -31.60 0.65
N ALA A 246 -24.84 -31.30 0.99
CA ALA A 246 -24.03 -30.34 0.22
C ALA A 246 -23.34 -30.92 -1.05
N GLY A 247 -23.57 -32.19 -1.39
CA GLY A 247 -22.77 -32.92 -2.38
C GLY A 247 -23.11 -32.66 -3.86
N ARG A 248 -24.34 -32.25 -4.19
CA ARG A 248 -24.80 -32.24 -5.59
C ARG A 248 -24.65 -30.92 -6.35
N ARG A 249 -24.42 -29.78 -5.69
CA ARG A 249 -24.35 -28.45 -6.37
C ARG A 249 -22.94 -28.02 -6.83
N ARG A 250 -21.88 -28.77 -6.49
CA ARG A 250 -20.49 -28.36 -6.76
C ARG A 250 -19.96 -28.74 -8.15
N THR A 251 -20.62 -29.63 -8.89
CA THR A 251 -20.13 -30.11 -10.19
C THR A 251 -20.49 -29.19 -11.35
N ASP A 252 -21.61 -28.47 -11.28
CA ASP A 252 -22.09 -27.66 -12.41
C ASP A 252 -21.36 -26.31 -12.52
N SER A 253 -20.99 -25.69 -11.39
CA SER A 253 -20.25 -24.42 -11.40
C SER A 253 -18.83 -24.54 -11.97
N LYS A 254 -18.21 -25.72 -11.90
CA LYS A 254 -16.87 -25.94 -12.49
C LYS A 254 -16.93 -25.99 -14.02
N ARG A 255 -18.01 -26.50 -14.60
CA ARG A 255 -18.17 -26.63 -16.06
C ARG A 255 -18.38 -25.27 -16.74
N VAL A 256 -19.11 -24.36 -16.09
CA VAL A 256 -19.36 -22.99 -16.58
C VAL A 256 -18.10 -22.12 -16.50
N ARG A 257 -17.22 -22.32 -15.51
CA ARG A 257 -15.98 -21.54 -15.39
C ARG A 257 -14.95 -21.89 -16.47
N LEU A 258 -14.82 -23.17 -16.81
CA LEU A 258 -13.86 -23.64 -17.82
C LEU A 258 -14.20 -23.17 -19.25
N SER A 259 -15.48 -22.95 -19.57
CA SER A 259 -15.87 -22.47 -20.90
C SER A 259 -15.55 -20.98 -21.11
N THR A 260 -15.68 -20.15 -20.06
CA THR A 260 -15.43 -18.70 -20.15
C THR A 260 -13.95 -18.34 -20.30
N SER A 261 -13.04 -19.06 -19.63
CA SER A 261 -11.59 -18.82 -19.75
C SER A 261 -11.07 -19.15 -21.14
N LEU A 262 -11.58 -20.24 -21.73
CA LEU A 262 -11.17 -20.72 -23.05
C LEU A 262 -11.66 -19.78 -24.16
N LEU A 263 -12.86 -19.21 -24.01
CA LEU A 263 -13.39 -18.20 -24.91
C LEU A 263 -12.59 -16.90 -24.85
N ARG A 264 -12.18 -16.46 -23.65
CA ARG A 264 -11.35 -15.26 -23.45
C ARG A 264 -9.96 -15.43 -24.06
N GLN A 265 -9.34 -16.59 -23.88
CA GLN A 265 -8.03 -16.90 -24.45
C GLN A 265 -8.07 -16.91 -25.99
N ARG A 266 -9.14 -17.47 -26.58
CA ARG A 266 -9.34 -17.42 -28.03
C ARG A 266 -9.51 -15.99 -28.54
N ALA A 267 -10.34 -15.17 -27.88
CA ALA A 267 -10.54 -13.77 -28.24
C ALA A 267 -9.24 -12.94 -28.17
N GLN A 268 -8.39 -13.18 -27.18
CA GLN A 268 -7.07 -12.53 -27.08
C GLN A 268 -6.12 -12.97 -28.20
N SER A 269 -6.11 -14.26 -28.53
CA SER A 269 -5.27 -14.77 -29.63
C SER A 269 -5.70 -14.23 -31.00
N THR A 270 -7.00 -14.03 -31.24
CA THR A 270 -7.51 -13.42 -32.48
C THR A 270 -7.18 -11.94 -32.56
N LEU A 271 -7.24 -11.21 -31.43
CA LEU A 271 -6.87 -9.79 -31.39
C LEU A 271 -5.38 -9.59 -31.70
N ALA A 272 -4.52 -10.45 -31.15
CA ALA A 272 -3.08 -10.39 -31.38
C ALA A 272 -2.71 -10.64 -32.86
N ARG A 273 -3.37 -11.59 -33.52
CA ARG A 273 -3.17 -11.84 -34.97
C ARG A 273 -3.72 -10.73 -35.85
N ALA A 274 -4.88 -10.16 -35.50
CA ALA A 274 -5.43 -9.07 -36.28
C ALA A 274 -4.60 -7.78 -36.22
N HIS A 275 -3.90 -7.57 -35.09
CA HIS A 275 -2.95 -6.47 -34.94
C HIS A 275 -1.70 -6.66 -35.79
N SER A 276 -1.22 -7.89 -36.03
CA SER A 276 -0.09 -8.13 -36.95
C SER A 276 -0.48 -7.92 -38.41
N ASP A 277 -1.73 -8.17 -38.76
CA ASP A 277 -2.20 -8.21 -40.16
C ASP A 277 -2.86 -6.90 -40.62
N GLY A 278 -2.88 -5.86 -39.77
CA GLY A 278 -3.50 -4.57 -40.09
C GLY A 278 -5.03 -4.60 -40.20
N ARG A 279 -5.69 -5.68 -39.76
CA ARG A 279 -7.16 -5.88 -39.85
C ARG A 279 -7.85 -5.63 -38.51
N LEU A 280 -7.55 -4.50 -37.89
CA LEU A 280 -8.05 -4.19 -36.55
C LEU A 280 -9.59 -4.06 -36.51
N SER A 281 -10.20 -3.56 -37.59
CA SER A 281 -11.65 -3.36 -37.70
C SER A 281 -12.43 -4.67 -37.58
N ASP A 282 -12.04 -5.69 -38.34
CA ASP A 282 -12.71 -7.01 -38.37
C ASP A 282 -12.61 -7.72 -37.01
N ALA A 283 -11.49 -7.54 -36.30
CA ALA A 283 -11.29 -8.13 -34.98
C ALA A 283 -12.12 -7.47 -33.89
N ILE A 284 -12.32 -6.15 -33.96
CA ILE A 284 -13.19 -5.43 -33.04
C ILE A 284 -14.65 -5.92 -33.20
N GLU A 285 -15.10 -6.10 -34.44
CA GLU A 285 -16.45 -6.61 -34.72
C GLU A 285 -16.63 -8.07 -34.23
N ALA A 286 -15.63 -8.93 -34.46
CA ALA A 286 -15.65 -10.31 -33.96
C ALA A 286 -15.69 -10.39 -32.42
N VAL A 287 -14.96 -9.51 -31.72
CA VAL A 287 -14.99 -9.43 -30.25
C VAL A 287 -16.36 -8.95 -29.75
N LYS A 288 -16.98 -8.00 -30.45
CA LYS A 288 -18.32 -7.50 -30.12
C LYS A 288 -19.38 -8.61 -30.22
N VAL A 289 -19.39 -9.36 -31.34
CA VAL A 289 -20.29 -10.50 -31.53
C VAL A 289 -20.09 -11.59 -30.46
N ALA A 290 -18.84 -11.85 -30.05
CA ALA A 290 -18.55 -12.79 -28.98
C ALA A 290 -19.06 -12.29 -27.61
N GLY A 291 -18.98 -10.99 -27.35
CA GLY A 291 -19.52 -10.33 -26.15
C GLY A 291 -21.04 -10.43 -26.07
N ASP A 292 -21.75 -10.23 -27.18
CA ASP A 292 -23.21 -10.33 -27.25
C ASP A 292 -23.67 -11.78 -26.98
N ARG A 293 -22.98 -12.78 -27.52
CA ARG A 293 -23.25 -14.20 -27.24
C ARG A 293 -23.01 -14.58 -25.78
N LEU A 294 -21.95 -14.06 -25.16
CA LEU A 294 -21.67 -14.25 -23.73
C LEU A 294 -22.75 -13.61 -22.85
N SER A 295 -23.28 -12.47 -23.27
CA SER A 295 -24.35 -11.77 -22.55
C SER A 295 -25.67 -12.54 -22.63
N ALA A 296 -26.01 -13.09 -23.81
CA ALA A 296 -27.17 -13.96 -23.98
C ALA A 296 -27.08 -15.25 -23.13
N LEU A 297 -25.91 -15.89 -23.06
CA LEU A 297 -25.68 -17.07 -22.22
C LEU A 297 -25.76 -16.80 -20.71
N ARG A 298 -25.61 -15.54 -20.26
CA ARG A 298 -25.78 -15.16 -18.85
C ARG A 298 -27.23 -14.91 -18.47
N GLN A 299 -28.10 -14.65 -19.45
CA GLN A 299 -29.53 -14.40 -19.23
C GLN A 299 -30.36 -15.71 -19.24
N GLN A 300 -29.79 -16.82 -19.71
CA GLN A 300 -30.34 -18.17 -19.61
C GLN A 300 -29.90 -18.86 -18.32
#